data_AF-A0AAF0ALF0-F1
#
_entry.id   AF-A0AAF0ALF0-F1
#
_cell.length_a   1.000
_cell.length_b   1.000
_cell.length_c   1.000
_cell.angle_alpha   90.00
_cell.angle_beta   90.00
_cell.angle_gamma   90.00
#
_symmetry.space_group_name_H-M   'P 1'
#
loop_
_entity.id
_entity.type
_entity.pdbx_description
1 polymer ?
#
loop_
_entity_poly.entity_id
_entity_poly.type
_entity_poly.pdbx_seq_one_letter_code
_entity_poly.pdbx_strand_id
1 'polypeptide(L)'
;MPRNDTHILSAIFRTKPHFIVSLLIATATFLILLPSEKALLSFIISWNAFSWVYLLFLFSKIVGSRKKDICQETINADESAKMVLFFLLIGCFVSLLVLFFVLGGHDALSTKDKIFQYSLTASTLISSWLLLPMGYTMHYAHLYYSNPNYSEPWLYFPEKTLKPDYSDFMYFSFTIAVASQTADVEIASTPMRRAVLLQSIVSFIFNMAILGLCINISASFF
;
A
#
# COMPACT_ATOMS: atom_id res chain seq x y z
N MET A 1 14.90 16.07 -24.98
CA MET A 1 15.37 16.92 -23.87
C MET A 1 15.50 16.04 -22.64
N PRO A 2 16.68 15.91 -22.00
CA PRO A 2 16.83 15.11 -20.80
C PRO A 2 16.14 15.83 -19.64
N ARG A 3 15.18 15.13 -19.02
CA ARG A 3 14.39 15.62 -17.89
C ARG A 3 15.24 15.53 -16.63
N ASN A 4 15.53 16.66 -16.01
CA ASN A 4 16.49 16.77 -14.91
C ASN A 4 15.93 16.13 -13.62
N ASP A 5 16.46 14.98 -13.20
CA ASP A 5 15.95 14.14 -12.10
C ASP A 5 15.89 14.87 -10.74
N THR A 6 16.70 15.91 -10.56
CA THR A 6 16.76 16.75 -9.36
C THR A 6 15.49 17.60 -9.15
N HIS A 7 14.80 17.98 -10.23
CA HIS A 7 13.51 18.69 -10.14
C HIS A 7 12.36 17.75 -9.77
N ILE A 8 12.45 16.47 -10.15
CA ILE A 8 11.44 15.46 -9.80
C ILE A 8 11.51 15.15 -8.31
N LEU A 9 12.72 14.91 -7.78
CA LEU A 9 12.91 14.64 -6.35
C LEU A 9 12.45 15.82 -5.49
N SER A 10 12.84 17.05 -5.82
CA SER A 10 12.42 18.23 -5.06
C SER A 10 10.91 18.53 -5.16
N ALA A 11 10.26 18.22 -6.29
CA ALA A 11 8.81 18.28 -6.42
C ALA A 11 8.08 17.22 -5.58
N ILE A 12 8.64 16.01 -5.48
CA ILE A 12 8.15 14.94 -4.59
C ILE A 12 8.24 15.38 -3.12
N PHE A 13 9.38 15.98 -2.72
CA PHE A 13 9.61 16.45 -1.35
C PHE A 13 8.65 17.58 -0.92
N ARG A 14 8.15 18.38 -1.86
CA ARG A 14 7.30 19.54 -1.53
C ARG A 14 5.81 19.22 -1.52
N THR A 15 5.39 18.10 -2.12
CA THR A 15 3.97 17.77 -2.36
C THR A 15 3.43 16.66 -1.46
N LYS A 16 4.25 15.94 -0.69
CA LYS A 16 3.82 14.77 0.11
C LYS A 16 4.43 14.75 1.53
N PRO A 17 4.03 15.66 2.44
CA PRO A 17 4.59 15.74 3.79
C PRO A 17 4.45 14.41 4.55
N HIS A 18 3.34 13.70 4.37
CA HIS A 18 3.06 12.43 5.06
C HIS A 18 4.02 11.29 4.68
N PHE A 19 4.39 11.15 3.40
CA PHE A 19 5.34 10.12 2.96
C PHE A 19 6.74 10.41 3.52
N ILE A 20 7.14 11.68 3.50
CA ILE A 20 8.45 12.13 3.98
C ILE A 20 8.56 11.97 5.50
N VAL A 21 7.52 12.37 6.24
CA VAL A 21 7.49 12.18 7.70
C VAL A 21 7.57 10.69 8.04
N SER A 22 6.83 9.83 7.33
CA SER A 22 6.90 8.38 7.52
C SER A 22 8.31 7.85 7.22
N LEU A 23 8.94 8.33 6.15
CA LEU A 23 10.30 7.96 5.75
C LEU A 23 11.33 8.41 6.77
N LEU A 24 11.23 9.64 7.29
CA LEU A 24 12.12 10.16 8.33
C LEU A 24 12.00 9.36 9.62
N ILE A 25 10.79 8.99 10.03
CA ILE A 25 10.57 8.12 11.19
C ILE A 25 11.22 6.75 10.97
N ALA A 26 11.08 6.18 9.77
CA ALA A 26 11.72 4.92 9.41
C ALA A 26 13.25 5.01 9.45
N THR A 27 13.83 6.07 8.87
CA THR A 27 15.28 6.31 8.89
C THR A 27 15.79 6.51 10.32
N ALA A 28 15.08 7.28 11.14
CA ALA A 28 15.44 7.46 12.55
C ALA A 28 15.40 6.14 13.32
N THR A 29 14.34 5.34 13.12
CA THR A 29 14.19 4.01 13.72
C THR A 29 15.36 3.10 13.32
N PHE A 30 15.74 3.12 12.04
CA PHE A 30 16.85 2.31 11.51
C PHE A 30 18.18 2.68 12.15
N LEU A 31 18.49 3.98 12.23
CA LEU A 31 19.75 4.48 12.78
C LEU A 31 19.88 4.22 14.28
N ILE A 32 18.76 4.28 15.02
CA ILE A 32 18.73 3.99 16.47
C ILE A 32 18.96 2.50 16.74
N LEU A 33 18.43 1.61 15.89
CA LEU A 33 18.51 0.16 16.08
C LEU A 33 19.80 -0.47 15.52
N LEU A 34 20.45 0.17 14.53
CA LEU A 34 21.68 -0.31 13.90
C LEU A 34 22.80 -0.69 14.90
N PRO A 35 23.05 0.05 16.01
CA PRO A 35 24.11 -0.28 16.95
C PRO A 35 23.81 -1.50 17.83
N SER A 36 22.53 -1.86 17.99
CA SER A 36 22.09 -2.87 18.96
C SER A 36 21.67 -4.19 18.31
N GLU A 37 21.22 -4.15 17.05
CA GLU A 37 20.58 -5.27 16.37
C GLU A 37 21.21 -5.60 15.01
N LYS A 38 20.92 -6.79 14.48
CA LYS A 38 21.33 -7.16 13.11
C LYS A 38 20.69 -6.21 12.11
N ALA A 39 21.46 -5.78 11.10
CA ALA A 39 21.00 -4.84 10.07
C ALA A 39 19.66 -5.24 9.40
N LEU A 40 19.44 -6.54 9.16
CA LEU A 40 18.18 -7.06 8.60
C LEU A 40 16.99 -6.84 9.55
N LEU A 41 17.16 -7.07 10.85
CA LEU A 41 16.09 -6.88 11.84
C LEU A 41 15.75 -5.40 11.99
N SER A 42 16.78 -4.53 12.06
CA SER A 42 16.61 -3.08 12.08
C SER A 42 15.87 -2.59 10.83
N PHE A 43 16.17 -3.16 9.66
CA PHE A 43 15.47 -2.84 8.42
C PHE A 43 13.99 -3.23 8.47
N ILE A 44 13.66 -4.43 8.93
CA ILE A 44 12.26 -4.90 9.04
C ILE A 44 11.47 -4.05 10.04
N ILE A 45 12.04 -3.73 11.20
CA ILE A 45 11.37 -2.88 12.20
C ILE A 45 11.13 -1.47 11.65
N SER A 46 12.12 -0.91 10.97
CA SER A 46 12.01 0.42 10.35
C SER A 46 10.98 0.45 9.23
N TRP A 47 10.91 -0.61 8.44
CA TRP A 47 9.87 -0.80 7.42
C TRP A 47 8.46 -0.89 8.04
N ASN A 48 8.31 -1.60 9.16
CA ASN A 48 7.03 -1.63 9.88
C ASN A 48 6.64 -0.24 10.38
N ALA A 49 7.58 0.49 10.98
CA ALA A 49 7.35 1.85 11.45
C ALA A 49 6.92 2.77 10.30
N PHE A 50 7.62 2.72 9.16
CA PHE A 50 7.23 3.43 7.94
C PHE A 50 5.79 3.10 7.54
N SER A 51 5.50 1.81 7.40
CA SER A 51 4.26 1.30 6.82
C SER A 51 3.05 1.68 7.67
N TRP A 52 3.13 1.48 8.99
CA TRP A 52 2.04 1.82 9.90
C TRP A 52 1.79 3.32 10.01
N VAL A 53 2.84 4.12 10.11
CA VAL A 53 2.69 5.59 10.15
C VAL A 53 2.09 6.10 8.84
N TYR A 54 2.55 5.57 7.71
CA TYR A 54 2.04 5.98 6.41
C TYR A 54 0.57 5.57 6.21
N LEU A 55 0.20 4.35 6.64
CA LEU A 55 -1.18 3.88 6.67
C LEU A 55 -2.08 4.79 7.51
N LEU A 56 -1.64 5.20 8.69
CA LEU A 56 -2.39 6.11 9.55
C LEU A 56 -2.64 7.46 8.88
N PHE A 57 -1.64 8.01 8.17
CA PHE A 57 -1.82 9.24 7.42
C PHE A 57 -2.80 9.07 6.24
N LEU A 58 -2.68 7.98 5.48
CA LEU A 58 -3.59 7.70 4.37
C LEU A 58 -5.03 7.52 4.87
N PHE A 59 -5.22 6.77 5.95
CA PHE A 59 -6.53 6.54 6.56
C PHE A 59 -7.14 7.84 7.08
N SER A 60 -6.35 8.64 7.80
CA SER A 60 -6.80 9.95 8.31
C SER A 60 -7.21 10.89 7.18
N LYS A 61 -6.48 10.89 6.07
CA LYS A 61 -6.83 11.66 4.87
C LYS A 61 -8.17 11.19 4.29
N ILE A 62 -8.33 9.89 4.05
CA ILE A 62 -9.56 9.34 3.44
C ILE A 62 -10.79 9.64 4.31
N VAL A 63 -10.70 9.39 5.62
CA VAL A 63 -11.83 9.62 6.54
C VAL A 63 -12.12 11.11 6.73
N GLY A 64 -11.09 11.96 6.76
CA GLY A 64 -11.21 13.40 6.94
C GLY A 64 -11.74 14.16 5.71
N SER A 65 -11.61 13.59 4.51
CA SER A 65 -12.02 14.24 3.25
C SER A 65 -13.51 14.13 2.92
N ARG A 66 -14.35 13.50 3.76
CA ARG A 66 -15.79 13.21 3.55
C ARG A 66 -16.72 14.43 3.28
N LYS A 67 -16.17 15.65 3.18
CA LYS A 67 -16.93 16.90 2.96
C LYS A 67 -16.26 17.86 1.96
N LYS A 68 -15.14 17.49 1.34
CA LYS A 68 -14.38 18.36 0.42
C LYS A 68 -14.42 17.78 -0.98
N ASP A 69 -14.61 18.64 -1.99
CA ASP A 69 -14.53 18.24 -3.39
C ASP A 69 -13.09 17.80 -3.70
N ILE A 70 -12.85 16.49 -3.76
CA ILE A 70 -11.51 15.91 -3.89
C ILE A 70 -10.94 16.05 -5.31
N CYS A 71 -11.77 16.42 -6.29
CA CYS A 71 -11.40 16.59 -7.70
C CYS A 71 -10.18 17.50 -7.88
N GLN A 72 -10.19 18.65 -7.20
CA GLN A 72 -9.13 19.66 -7.34
C GLN A 72 -7.84 19.27 -6.61
N GLU A 73 -7.93 18.42 -5.59
CA GLU A 73 -6.76 17.84 -4.90
C GLU A 73 -6.11 16.71 -5.73
N THR A 74 -6.90 15.97 -6.51
CA THR A 74 -6.42 14.82 -7.31
C THR A 74 -5.75 15.21 -8.62
N ILE A 75 -6.18 16.29 -9.26
CA ILE A 75 -5.61 16.77 -10.54
C ILE A 75 -4.19 17.34 -10.34
N ASN A 76 -3.92 17.96 -9.19
CA ASN A 76 -2.59 18.52 -8.88
C ASN A 76 -1.57 17.48 -8.36
N ALA A 77 -1.96 16.20 -8.24
CA ALA A 77 -1.13 15.14 -7.66
C ALA A 77 -0.39 14.26 -8.70
N ASP A 78 -0.42 14.66 -9.98
CA ASP A 78 -0.38 13.84 -11.22
C ASP A 78 0.92 13.06 -11.54
N GLU A 79 1.94 13.06 -10.68
CA GLU A 79 3.19 12.32 -11.02
C GLU A 79 3.79 11.49 -9.88
N SER A 80 3.42 11.78 -8.64
CA SER A 80 3.95 11.10 -7.45
C SER A 80 3.11 9.90 -7.02
N ALA A 81 1.82 9.81 -7.38
CA ALA A 81 0.94 8.72 -6.96
C ALA A 81 1.35 7.35 -7.54
N LYS A 82 1.79 7.33 -8.80
CA LYS A 82 2.31 6.11 -9.45
C LYS A 82 3.66 5.68 -8.88
N MET A 83 4.55 6.62 -8.55
CA MET A 83 5.83 6.32 -7.90
C MET A 83 5.63 5.77 -6.49
N VAL A 84 4.76 6.38 -5.69
CA VAL A 84 4.45 5.87 -4.35
C VAL A 84 3.87 4.46 -4.46
N LEU A 85 2.89 4.24 -5.35
CA LEU A 85 2.36 2.90 -5.58
C LEU A 85 3.45 1.91 -6.00
N PHE A 86 4.36 2.32 -6.89
CA PHE A 86 5.50 1.50 -7.30
C PHE A 86 6.43 1.14 -6.14
N PHE A 87 6.79 2.10 -5.29
CA PHE A 87 7.61 1.83 -4.10
C PHE A 87 6.88 0.94 -3.09
N LEU A 88 5.57 1.12 -2.92
CA LEU A 88 4.76 0.25 -2.08
C LEU A 88 4.75 -1.18 -2.64
N LEU A 89 4.56 -1.35 -3.95
CA LEU A 89 4.60 -2.65 -4.62
C LEU A 89 5.98 -3.33 -4.46
N ILE A 90 7.08 -2.58 -4.61
CA ILE A 90 8.42 -3.13 -4.38
C ILE A 90 8.58 -3.55 -2.91
N GLY A 91 8.20 -2.71 -1.96
CA GLY A 91 8.27 -3.03 -0.53
C GLY A 91 7.42 -4.25 -0.15
N CYS A 92 6.29 -4.41 -0.80
CA CYS A 92 5.44 -5.59 -0.72
C CYS A 92 6.17 -6.86 -1.20
N PHE A 93 6.80 -6.81 -2.38
CA PHE A 93 7.60 -7.93 -2.90
C PHE A 93 8.79 -8.26 -1.99
N VAL A 94 9.49 -7.26 -1.47
CA VAL A 94 10.58 -7.46 -0.51
C VAL A 94 10.07 -8.11 0.77
N SER A 95 8.90 -7.71 1.27
CA SER A 95 8.26 -8.32 2.44
C SER A 95 7.96 -9.81 2.21
N LEU A 96 7.49 -10.17 1.00
CA LEU A 96 7.25 -11.56 0.62
C LEU A 96 8.55 -12.38 0.56
N LEU A 97 9.64 -11.81 0.05
CA LEU A 97 10.94 -12.49 0.04
C LEU A 97 11.47 -12.73 1.47
N VAL A 98 11.37 -11.72 2.34
CA VAL A 98 11.77 -11.85 3.75
C VAL A 98 10.98 -12.97 4.43
N LEU A 99 9.68 -13.11 4.16
CA LEU A 99 8.86 -14.21 4.67
C LEU A 99 9.43 -15.59 4.29
N PHE A 100 9.79 -15.82 3.02
CA PHE A 100 10.38 -17.09 2.59
C PHE A 100 11.71 -17.39 3.30
N PHE A 101 12.54 -16.37 3.54
CA PHE A 101 13.81 -16.55 4.27
C PHE A 101 13.62 -16.82 5.76
N VAL A 102 12.65 -16.16 6.40
CA VAL A 102 12.35 -16.35 7.83
C VAL A 102 11.75 -17.72 8.10
N LEU A 103 10.91 -18.24 7.20
CA LEU A 103 10.29 -19.57 7.33
C LEU A 103 11.25 -20.72 6.97
N GLY A 104 12.24 -20.47 6.11
CA GLY A 104 13.21 -21.49 5.67
C GLY A 104 14.38 -21.72 6.63
N GLY A 105 14.52 -20.90 7.68
CA GLY A 105 15.60 -21.04 8.65
C GLY A 105 15.10 -20.96 10.08
N HIS A 106 15.60 -21.89 10.91
CA HIS A 106 15.83 -21.81 12.36
C HIS A 106 15.14 -22.90 13.21
N ASP A 107 15.79 -24.06 13.28
CA ASP A 107 15.62 -25.07 14.35
C ASP A 107 16.29 -24.68 15.69
N ALA A 108 16.89 -23.49 15.82
CA ALA A 108 17.82 -23.18 16.94
C ALA A 108 17.50 -21.91 17.78
N LEU A 109 16.31 -21.30 17.66
CA LEU A 109 15.95 -20.10 18.44
C LEU A 109 15.09 -20.41 19.68
N SER A 110 15.27 -19.61 20.74
CA SER A 110 14.45 -19.66 21.95
C SER A 110 12.98 -19.32 21.66
N THR A 111 12.03 -19.90 22.41
CA THR A 111 10.58 -19.73 22.19
C THR A 111 10.13 -18.27 22.19
N LYS A 112 10.74 -17.40 23.02
CA LYS A 112 10.41 -15.96 23.06
C LYS A 112 10.83 -15.23 21.78
N ASP A 113 12.00 -15.55 21.24
CA ASP A 113 12.52 -14.93 20.02
C ASP A 113 11.72 -15.34 18.79
N LYS A 114 11.23 -16.59 18.77
CA LYS A 114 10.32 -17.09 17.73
C LYS A 114 9.01 -16.30 17.70
N ILE A 115 8.36 -16.09 18.85
CA ILE A 115 7.09 -15.33 18.93
C ILE A 115 7.28 -13.89 18.44
N PHE A 116 8.36 -13.22 18.86
CA PHE A 116 8.66 -11.86 18.41
C PHE A 116 8.85 -11.79 16.89
N GLN A 117 9.64 -12.71 16.32
CA GLN A 117 9.87 -12.78 14.88
C GLN A 117 8.59 -13.07 14.09
N TYR A 118 7.75 -14.00 14.55
CA TYR A 118 6.46 -14.27 13.91
C TYR A 118 5.52 -13.07 13.97
N SER A 119 5.45 -12.39 15.12
CA SER A 119 4.62 -11.17 15.26
C SER A 119 5.10 -10.05 14.35
N LEU A 120 6.42 -9.86 14.24
CA LEU A 120 7.01 -8.85 13.37
C LEU A 120 6.75 -9.16 11.88
N THR A 121 6.90 -10.42 11.48
CA THR A 121 6.59 -10.87 10.12
C THR A 121 5.10 -10.73 9.80
N ALA A 122 4.21 -11.12 10.72
CA ALA A 122 2.77 -10.95 10.56
C ALA A 122 2.39 -9.47 10.44
N SER A 123 2.94 -8.59 11.29
CA SER A 123 2.76 -7.14 11.21
C SER A 123 3.22 -6.60 9.85
N THR A 124 4.39 -7.03 9.38
CA THR A 124 4.94 -6.63 8.08
C THR A 124 3.96 -7.00 6.98
N LEU A 125 3.48 -8.25 6.98
CA LEU A 125 2.58 -8.76 5.96
C LEU A 125 1.23 -8.03 5.95
N ILE A 126 0.63 -7.81 7.12
CA ILE A 126 -0.63 -7.07 7.27
C ILE A 126 -0.47 -5.64 6.80
N SER A 127 0.60 -4.96 7.21
CA SER A 127 0.86 -3.57 6.82
C SER A 127 1.10 -3.44 5.31
N SER A 128 1.88 -4.35 4.71
CA SER A 128 2.13 -4.39 3.28
C SER A 128 0.86 -4.71 2.49
N TRP A 129 0.03 -5.64 2.98
CA TRP A 129 -1.27 -5.92 2.39
C TRP A 129 -2.19 -4.69 2.44
N LEU A 130 -2.29 -4.00 3.58
CA LEU A 130 -3.13 -2.80 3.74
C LEU A 130 -2.66 -1.64 2.85
N LEU A 131 -1.35 -1.50 2.65
CA LEU A 131 -0.79 -0.44 1.82
C LEU A 131 -1.22 -0.57 0.35
N LEU A 132 -1.48 -1.78 -0.12
CA LEU A 132 -1.90 -2.05 -1.49
C LEU A 132 -3.27 -1.40 -1.84
N PRO A 133 -4.40 -1.78 -1.22
CA PRO A 133 -5.69 -1.14 -1.51
C PRO A 133 -5.72 0.33 -1.10
N MET A 134 -4.97 0.75 -0.07
CA MET A 134 -4.87 2.16 0.29
C MET A 134 -4.15 2.99 -0.79
N GLY A 135 -3.09 2.45 -1.39
CA GLY A 135 -2.41 3.05 -2.53
C GLY A 135 -3.30 3.08 -3.78
N TYR A 136 -3.99 1.98 -4.06
CA TYR A 136 -4.91 1.88 -5.19
C TYR A 136 -6.15 2.78 -5.04
N THR A 137 -6.62 3.02 -3.82
CA THR A 137 -7.67 4.02 -3.54
C THR A 137 -7.30 5.39 -4.10
N MET A 138 -6.08 5.86 -3.80
CA MET A 138 -5.57 7.14 -4.30
C MET A 138 -5.36 7.09 -5.83
N HIS A 139 -4.90 5.95 -6.36
CA HIS A 139 -4.69 5.76 -7.78
C HIS A 139 -5.98 5.80 -8.59
N TYR A 140 -7.04 5.14 -8.12
CA TYR A 140 -8.35 5.14 -8.76
C TYR A 140 -9.02 6.49 -8.72
N ALA A 141 -8.96 7.19 -7.58
CA ALA A 141 -9.45 8.57 -7.48
C ALA A 141 -8.77 9.45 -8.54
N HIS A 142 -7.45 9.35 -8.65
CA HIS A 142 -6.69 10.09 -9.64
C HIS A 142 -7.07 9.71 -11.08
N LEU A 143 -7.12 8.42 -11.42
CA LEU A 143 -7.54 7.97 -12.76
C LEU A 143 -8.95 8.46 -13.12
N TYR A 144 -9.88 8.41 -12.16
CA TYR A 144 -11.26 8.84 -12.36
C TYR A 144 -11.35 10.34 -12.66
N TYR A 145 -10.64 11.19 -11.90
CA TYR A 145 -10.67 12.65 -12.07
C TYR A 145 -9.75 13.18 -13.17
N SER A 146 -8.76 12.41 -13.62
CA SER A 146 -7.95 12.75 -14.79
C SER A 146 -8.68 12.46 -16.11
N ASN A 147 -9.89 11.90 -16.08
CA ASN A 147 -10.70 11.68 -17.26
C ASN A 147 -11.14 13.02 -17.90
N PRO A 148 -10.76 13.31 -19.16
CA PRO A 148 -11.16 14.56 -19.81
C PRO A 148 -12.66 14.61 -20.16
N ASN A 149 -13.35 13.46 -20.24
CA ASN A 149 -14.77 13.38 -20.57
C ASN A 149 -15.62 13.04 -19.33
N TYR A 150 -16.06 14.05 -18.59
CA TYR A 150 -16.89 13.89 -17.39
C TYR A 150 -18.25 13.21 -17.65
N SER A 151 -18.75 13.22 -18.90
CA SER A 151 -20.01 12.59 -19.27
C SER A 151 -19.91 11.06 -19.35
N GLU A 152 -18.70 10.51 -19.45
CA GLU A 152 -18.41 9.08 -19.53
C GLU A 152 -17.41 8.70 -18.42
N PRO A 153 -17.87 8.60 -17.16
CA PRO A 153 -16.99 8.29 -16.04
C PRO A 153 -16.36 6.90 -16.19
N TRP A 154 -15.12 6.76 -15.71
CA TRP A 154 -14.36 5.51 -15.84
C TRP A 154 -14.80 4.40 -14.87
N LEU A 155 -15.54 4.77 -13.82
CA LEU A 155 -16.21 3.87 -12.88
C LEU A 155 -17.66 4.33 -12.71
N TYR A 156 -18.61 3.39 -12.78
CA TYR A 156 -19.99 3.65 -12.43
C TYR A 156 -20.30 3.03 -11.07
N PHE A 157 -20.54 3.88 -10.08
CA PHE A 157 -21.05 3.47 -8.78
C PHE A 157 -22.57 3.23 -8.84
N PRO A 158 -23.12 2.33 -8.00
CA PRO A 158 -24.56 1.99 -8.01
C PRO A 158 -25.50 3.20 -7.94
N GLU A 159 -25.13 4.20 -7.15
CA GLU A 159 -25.91 5.43 -6.95
C GLU A 159 -25.77 6.43 -8.12
N LYS A 160 -24.98 6.10 -9.15
CA LYS A 160 -24.66 6.96 -10.29
C LYS A 160 -24.11 8.33 -9.89
N THR A 161 -23.37 8.39 -8.78
CA THR A 161 -22.66 9.60 -8.37
C THR A 161 -21.56 9.94 -9.38
N LEU A 162 -21.56 11.19 -9.86
CA LEU A 162 -20.52 11.72 -10.75
C LEU A 162 -19.33 12.31 -9.96
N LYS A 163 -19.50 12.50 -8.64
CA LYS A 163 -18.49 13.02 -7.72
C LYS A 163 -18.28 12.05 -6.55
N PRO A 164 -17.70 10.86 -6.79
CA PRO A 164 -17.37 9.91 -5.73
C PRO A 164 -16.28 10.47 -4.80
N ASP A 165 -16.40 10.22 -3.50
CA ASP A 165 -15.39 10.60 -2.52
C ASP A 165 -14.32 9.51 -2.35
N TYR A 166 -13.26 9.78 -1.59
CA TYR A 166 -12.21 8.78 -1.32
C TYR A 166 -12.76 7.50 -0.67
N SER A 167 -13.87 7.56 0.08
CA SER A 167 -14.52 6.38 0.63
C SER A 167 -15.06 5.44 -0.43
N ASP A 168 -15.54 5.97 -1.55
CA ASP A 168 -16.10 5.17 -2.65
C ASP A 168 -14.97 4.44 -3.40
N PHE A 169 -13.85 5.14 -3.64
CA PHE A 169 -12.64 4.52 -4.18
C PHE A 169 -12.01 3.53 -3.20
N MET A 170 -12.08 3.80 -1.90
CA MET A 170 -11.61 2.89 -0.86
C MET A 170 -12.43 1.60 -0.85
N TYR A 171 -13.76 1.73 -0.88
CA TYR A 171 -14.67 0.62 -1.02
C TYR A 171 -14.32 -0.23 -2.25
N PHE A 172 -14.24 0.40 -3.43
CA PHE A 172 -13.87 -0.28 -4.67
C PHE A 172 -12.53 -1.02 -4.56
N SER A 173 -11.50 -0.34 -4.04
CA SER A 173 -10.15 -0.90 -3.96
C SER A 173 -10.04 -2.05 -2.96
N PHE A 174 -10.68 -1.94 -1.79
CA PHE A 174 -10.67 -3.01 -0.79
C PHE A 174 -11.47 -4.23 -1.25
N THR A 175 -12.59 -4.04 -1.95
CA THR A 175 -13.34 -5.14 -2.55
C THR A 175 -12.48 -5.96 -3.53
N ILE A 176 -11.67 -5.28 -4.36
CA ILE A 176 -10.71 -5.95 -5.23
C ILE A 176 -9.60 -6.66 -4.43
N ALA A 177 -9.07 -6.03 -3.37
CA ALA A 177 -8.00 -6.65 -2.58
C ALA A 177 -8.45 -7.90 -1.81
N VAL A 178 -9.68 -7.89 -1.29
CA VAL A 178 -10.24 -8.99 -0.51
C VAL A 178 -10.73 -10.13 -1.41
N ALA A 179 -11.46 -9.81 -2.48
CA ALA A 179 -12.24 -10.79 -3.24
C ALA A 179 -11.94 -10.85 -4.75
N SER A 180 -11.06 -9.99 -5.28
CA SER A 180 -10.70 -9.92 -6.71
C SER A 180 -11.86 -9.66 -7.69
N GLN A 181 -13.07 -9.36 -7.23
CA GLN A 181 -14.23 -9.07 -8.08
C GLN A 181 -15.16 -8.03 -7.44
N THR A 182 -15.71 -7.13 -8.28
CA THR A 182 -16.67 -6.08 -7.90
C THR A 182 -18.09 -6.52 -8.26
N ALA A 183 -19.01 -6.55 -7.29
CA ALA A 183 -20.40 -6.95 -7.55
C ALA A 183 -21.27 -5.76 -8.01
N ASP A 184 -20.84 -4.52 -7.75
CA ASP A 184 -21.72 -3.35 -7.78
C ASP A 184 -21.11 -2.13 -8.48
N VAL A 185 -19.79 -2.04 -8.61
CA VAL A 185 -19.10 -0.99 -9.37
C VAL A 185 -18.69 -1.49 -10.76
N GLU A 186 -19.17 -0.82 -11.81
CA GLU A 186 -18.86 -1.16 -13.21
C GLU A 186 -17.63 -0.39 -13.72
N ILE A 187 -16.74 -1.10 -14.43
CA ILE A 187 -15.49 -0.54 -14.96
C ILE A 187 -15.65 -0.18 -16.44
N ALA A 188 -15.70 1.11 -16.73
CA ALA A 188 -16.08 1.61 -18.06
C ALA A 188 -14.91 1.89 -19.01
N SER A 189 -13.66 1.97 -18.51
CA SER A 189 -12.51 2.39 -19.31
C SER A 189 -11.38 1.36 -19.36
N THR A 190 -10.65 1.33 -20.48
CA THR A 190 -9.47 0.47 -20.64
C THR A 190 -8.35 0.76 -19.64
N PRO A 191 -7.99 2.03 -19.34
CA PRO A 191 -6.99 2.33 -18.32
C PRO A 191 -7.38 1.81 -16.94
N MET A 192 -8.65 1.94 -16.55
CA MET A 192 -9.16 1.46 -15.27
C MET A 192 -9.12 -0.08 -15.18
N ARG A 193 -9.52 -0.78 -16.25
CA ARG A 193 -9.41 -2.25 -16.32
C ARG A 193 -7.98 -2.77 -16.14
N ARG A 194 -6.98 -2.08 -16.72
CA ARG A 194 -5.56 -2.45 -16.56
C ARG A 194 -5.09 -2.26 -15.12
N ALA A 195 -5.49 -1.17 -14.47
CA ALA A 195 -5.15 -0.91 -13.08
C ALA A 195 -5.76 -1.97 -12.14
N VAL A 196 -7.05 -2.30 -12.36
CA VAL A 196 -7.75 -3.36 -11.61
C VAL A 196 -7.08 -4.71 -11.81
N LEU A 197 -6.73 -5.08 -13.05
CA LEU A 197 -6.02 -6.34 -13.32
C LEU A 197 -4.71 -6.44 -12.55
N LEU A 198 -3.91 -5.37 -12.53
CA LEU A 198 -2.66 -5.34 -11.76
C LEU A 198 -2.93 -5.48 -10.26
N GLN A 199 -3.93 -4.77 -9.72
CA GLN A 199 -4.27 -4.89 -8.31
C GLN A 199 -4.71 -6.32 -7.96
N SER A 200 -5.57 -6.94 -8.79
CA SER A 200 -6.08 -8.29 -8.55
C SER A 200 -4.96 -9.33 -8.54
N ILE A 201 -4.00 -9.24 -9.48
CA ILE A 201 -2.84 -10.16 -9.51
C ILE A 201 -2.01 -10.03 -8.23
N VAL A 202 -1.68 -8.81 -7.82
CA VAL A 202 -0.87 -8.58 -6.61
C VAL A 202 -1.63 -9.01 -5.36
N SER A 203 -2.93 -8.71 -5.28
CA SER A 203 -3.79 -9.09 -4.15
C SER A 203 -3.91 -10.61 -4.02
N PHE A 204 -4.03 -11.33 -5.14
CA PHE A 204 -4.04 -12.78 -5.15
C PHE A 204 -2.76 -13.39 -4.56
N ILE A 205 -1.58 -12.87 -4.97
CA ILE A 205 -0.29 -13.32 -4.44
C ILE A 205 -0.22 -13.07 -2.91
N PHE A 206 -0.67 -11.91 -2.46
CA PHE A 206 -0.73 -11.61 -1.02
C PHE A 206 -1.67 -12.55 -0.26
N ASN A 207 -2.87 -12.78 -0.76
CA ASN A 207 -3.84 -13.66 -0.11
C ASN A 207 -3.29 -15.09 0.01
N MET A 208 -2.56 -15.56 -1.01
CA MET A 208 -1.82 -16.83 -0.96
C MET A 208 -0.70 -16.83 0.09
N ALA A 209 0.08 -15.74 0.18
CA ALA A 209 1.16 -15.62 1.16
C ALA A 209 0.65 -15.58 2.60
N ILE A 210 -0.44 -14.85 2.86
CA ILE A 210 -1.13 -14.82 4.17
C ILE A 210 -1.61 -16.22 4.53
N LEU A 211 -2.27 -16.91 3.59
CA LEU A 211 -2.71 -18.28 3.82
C LEU A 211 -1.54 -19.22 4.14
N GLY A 212 -0.43 -19.12 3.41
CA GLY A 212 0.78 -19.90 3.66
C GLY A 212 1.38 -19.64 5.04
N LEU A 213 1.45 -18.38 5.47
CA LEU A 213 1.92 -18.02 6.83
C LEU A 213 0.99 -18.60 7.89
N CYS A 214 -0.33 -18.49 7.73
CA CYS A 214 -1.30 -19.05 8.66
C CYS A 214 -1.14 -20.57 8.81
N ILE A 215 -0.92 -21.29 7.70
CA ILE A 215 -0.66 -22.74 7.72
C ILE A 215 0.66 -23.04 8.43
N ASN A 216 1.74 -22.31 8.12
CA ASN A 216 3.05 -22.53 8.74
C ASN A 216 3.01 -22.32 10.26
N ILE A 217 2.42 -21.21 10.70
CA ILE A 217 2.22 -20.91 12.12
C ILE A 217 1.39 -22.01 12.78
N SER A 218 0.28 -22.42 12.16
CA SER A 218 -0.57 -23.50 12.69
C SER A 218 0.20 -24.81 12.81
N ALA A 219 0.99 -25.17 11.81
CA ALA A 219 1.82 -26.37 11.82
C ALA A 219 2.92 -26.31 12.90
N SER A 220 3.46 -25.13 13.21
CA SER A 220 4.48 -24.97 14.26
C SER A 220 3.96 -25.19 15.69
N PHE A 221 2.64 -25.18 15.89
CA PHE A 221 2.00 -25.40 17.20
C PHE A 221 1.71 -26.89 17.48
N PHE A 222 1.83 -27.76 16.48
CA PHE A 222 1.61 -29.22 16.58
C PHE A 222 2.92 -29.98 16.40
#